data_AF-A0A2T1A8T9-F1
#
_entry.id   AF-A0A2T1A8T9-F1
#
_cell.length_a   1.000
_cell.length_b   1.000
_cell.length_c   1.000
_cell.angle_alpha   90.00
_cell.angle_beta   90.00
_cell.angle_gamma   90.00
#
_symmetry.space_group_name_H-M   'P 1'
#
loop_
_entity.id
_entity.type
_entity.pdbx_description
1 polymer ?
#
loop_
_entity_poly.entity_id
_entity_poly.type
_entity_poly.pdbx_seq_one_letter_code
_entity_poly.pdbx_strand_id
1 'polypeptide(L)'
;MVQTLHLSAWETLMTKTVLVTGGTYGLGRAISAQFSNDHNVLRSYLNTPPSDDLEAQTNVVSIPCDLLQDESAADLVAQVIEKFGRLDVIVNNAGLVQSTPKETFDAAAHRRVFELNTIAPQAILAAALPHLRPGASIVNISSMNADLPPRDAASYGASKAALNLWTRAMAKELGPEGIRVNAVAPGAINVPEAPRPDELTEIFVKDTALGRPGTPEDIAKAVYFLASDNASFITGAVLPVTGGYRL
;
A
#
# COMPACT_ATOMS: atom_id res chain seq x y z
N MET A 1 10.95 33.22 -5.81
CA MET A 1 11.44 33.32 -4.42
C MET A 1 10.67 32.26 -3.63
N VAL A 2 11.16 31.03 -3.61
CA VAL A 2 10.50 29.93 -2.88
C VAL A 2 10.99 30.03 -1.45
N GLN A 3 10.10 30.42 -0.55
CA GLN A 3 10.38 30.49 0.87
C GLN A 3 10.53 29.05 1.36
N THR A 4 11.77 28.61 1.59
CA THR A 4 12.04 27.31 2.20
C THR A 4 11.41 27.33 3.58
N LEU A 5 10.25 26.69 3.73
CA LEU A 5 9.62 26.49 5.04
C LEU A 5 10.59 25.63 5.85
N HIS A 6 11.37 26.29 6.72
CA HIS A 6 12.10 25.61 7.77
C HIS A 6 11.05 25.03 8.73
N LEU A 7 10.86 23.72 8.65
CA LEU A 7 10.17 22.97 9.70
C LEU A 7 10.82 23.33 11.03
N SER A 8 10.00 23.57 12.06
CA SER A 8 10.53 23.89 13.37
C SER A 8 11.34 22.71 13.93
N ALA A 9 12.38 22.96 14.73
CA ALA A 9 13.18 21.90 15.35
C ALA A 9 12.32 20.88 16.15
N TRP A 10 11.14 21.31 16.62
CA TRP A 10 10.15 20.47 17.30
C TRP A 10 9.38 19.55 16.36
N GLU A 11 9.10 19.97 15.12
CA GLU A 11 8.48 19.11 14.10
C GLU A 11 9.42 18.00 13.62
N THR A 12 10.72 18.26 13.61
CA THR A 12 11.76 17.26 13.30
C THR A 12 11.90 16.20 14.40
N LEU A 13 11.52 16.52 15.64
CA LEU A 13 11.60 15.62 16.80
C LEU A 13 10.36 14.74 16.99
N MET A 14 9.26 15.00 16.29
CA MET A 14 8.03 14.21 16.40
C MET A 14 8.09 12.97 15.50
N THR A 15 7.84 11.81 16.11
CA THR A 15 7.69 10.52 15.42
C THR A 15 6.67 10.62 14.29
N LYS A 16 7.07 10.24 13.07
CA LYS A 16 6.18 10.22 11.89
C LYS A 16 5.10 9.15 12.08
N THR A 17 3.92 9.38 11.50
CA THR A 17 2.77 8.47 11.57
C THR A 17 2.46 7.87 10.20
N VAL A 18 2.26 6.55 10.16
CA VAL A 18 1.85 5.81 8.97
C VAL A 18 0.45 5.20 9.14
N LEU A 19 -0.37 5.33 8.11
CA LEU A 19 -1.59 4.57 7.91
C LEU A 19 -1.32 3.40 6.96
N VAL A 20 -1.56 2.16 7.36
CA VAL A 20 -1.44 0.96 6.50
C VAL A 20 -2.80 0.27 6.37
N THR A 21 -3.38 0.26 5.18
CA THR A 21 -4.65 -0.46 4.98
C THR A 21 -4.43 -1.96 4.80
N GLY A 22 -5.29 -2.79 5.40
CA GLY A 22 -5.10 -4.25 5.41
C GLY A 22 -3.79 -4.68 6.10
N GLY A 23 -3.39 -3.97 7.15
CA GLY A 23 -2.05 -4.06 7.75
C GLY A 23 -1.85 -5.20 8.76
N THR A 24 -2.82 -6.09 8.93
CA THR A 24 -2.74 -7.22 9.88
C THR A 24 -2.41 -8.56 9.22
N TYR A 25 -2.33 -8.61 7.89
CA TYR A 25 -2.14 -9.86 7.14
C TYR A 25 -1.13 -9.70 5.99
N GLY A 26 -0.31 -10.74 5.77
CA GLY A 26 0.60 -10.84 4.64
C GLY A 26 1.51 -9.63 4.47
N LEU A 27 1.45 -9.00 3.29
CA LEU A 27 2.26 -7.83 2.95
C LEU A 27 2.01 -6.68 3.93
N GLY A 28 0.73 -6.42 4.25
CA GLY A 28 0.35 -5.35 5.16
C GLY A 28 0.95 -5.53 6.55
N ARG A 29 0.97 -6.76 7.06
CA ARG A 29 1.61 -7.09 8.35
C ARG A 29 3.11 -6.79 8.34
N ALA A 30 3.82 -7.24 7.31
CA ALA A 30 5.25 -7.00 7.20
C ALA A 30 5.56 -5.50 7.01
N ILE A 31 4.73 -4.77 6.27
CA ILE A 31 4.84 -3.32 6.12
C ILE A 31 4.63 -2.63 7.48
N SER A 32 3.57 -2.98 8.22
CA SER A 32 3.32 -2.43 9.55
C SER A 32 4.47 -2.72 10.52
N ALA A 33 5.02 -3.94 10.51
CA ALA A 33 6.18 -4.31 11.32
C ALA A 33 7.44 -3.52 10.94
N GLN A 34 7.64 -3.25 9.65
CA GLN A 34 8.80 -2.48 9.19
C GLN A 34 8.74 -1.04 9.70
N PHE A 35 7.57 -0.40 9.65
CA PHE A 35 7.38 0.97 10.13
C PHE A 35 7.33 1.08 11.65
N SER A 36 6.84 0.07 12.38
CA SER A 36 6.67 0.17 13.83
C SER A 36 7.99 0.28 14.61
N ASN A 37 9.13 0.04 13.94
CA ASN A 37 10.45 0.24 14.53
C ASN A 37 10.75 1.71 14.88
N ASP A 38 10.16 2.66 14.16
CA ASP A 38 10.48 4.09 14.27
C ASP A 38 9.32 5.04 13.94
N HIS A 39 8.13 4.53 13.61
CA HIS A 39 6.91 5.29 13.34
C HIS A 39 5.78 4.92 14.30
N ASN A 40 4.83 5.84 14.47
CA ASN A 40 3.49 5.48 14.92
C ASN A 40 2.76 4.80 13.76
N VAL A 41 2.11 3.67 14.01
CA VAL A 41 1.41 2.89 12.99
C VAL A 41 -0.06 2.78 13.35
N LEU A 42 -0.93 3.28 12.49
CA LEU A 42 -2.31 2.84 12.46
C LEU A 42 -2.46 1.84 11.30
N ARG A 43 -2.99 0.66 11.59
CA ARG A 43 -3.29 -0.36 10.58
C ARG A 43 -4.76 -0.72 10.58
N SER A 44 -5.37 -0.79 9.40
CA SER A 44 -6.74 -1.25 9.26
C SER A 44 -6.82 -2.72 8.89
N TYR A 45 -7.92 -3.38 9.26
CA TYR A 45 -8.23 -4.74 8.86
C TYR A 45 -9.73 -4.91 8.63
N LEU A 46 -10.15 -5.96 7.92
CA LEU A 46 -11.56 -6.32 7.78
C LEU A 46 -11.84 -7.66 8.45
N ASN A 47 -11.38 -8.75 7.82
CA ASN A 47 -11.71 -10.11 8.26
C ASN A 47 -10.63 -10.77 9.12
N THR A 48 -9.44 -10.17 9.19
CA THR A 48 -8.29 -10.74 9.90
C THR A 48 -7.91 -9.82 11.05
N PRO A 49 -8.45 -10.03 12.27
CA PRO A 49 -8.00 -9.27 13.43
C PRO A 49 -6.50 -9.51 13.67
N PRO A 50 -5.81 -8.56 14.31
CA PRO A 50 -4.40 -8.70 14.61
C PRO A 50 -4.16 -9.89 15.55
N SER A 51 -3.12 -10.67 15.27
CA SER A 51 -2.72 -11.85 16.04
C SER A 51 -1.20 -11.95 16.21
N ASP A 52 -0.51 -10.82 16.01
CA ASP A 52 0.94 -10.71 16.04
C ASP A 52 1.43 -9.87 17.22
N ASP A 53 2.74 -9.89 17.45
CA ASP A 53 3.37 -9.20 18.58
C ASP A 53 3.33 -7.67 18.48
N LEU A 54 2.87 -7.11 17.35
CA LEU A 54 2.74 -5.66 17.21
C LEU A 54 1.64 -5.09 18.11
N GLU A 55 0.65 -5.90 18.52
CA GLU A 55 -0.40 -5.44 19.46
C GLU A 55 0.13 -5.08 20.84
N ALA A 56 1.30 -5.62 21.22
CA ALA A 56 1.96 -5.25 22.47
C ALA A 56 2.69 -3.90 22.38
N GLN A 57 2.85 -3.33 21.18
CA GLN A 57 3.57 -2.08 20.96
C GLN A 57 2.64 -0.88 21.13
N THR A 58 3.03 0.07 21.97
CA THR A 58 2.20 1.26 22.29
C THR A 58 2.05 2.23 21.12
N ASN A 59 2.97 2.17 20.14
CA ASN A 59 2.96 2.96 18.92
C ASN A 59 2.19 2.31 17.77
N VAL A 60 1.57 1.14 17.97
CA VAL A 60 0.76 0.45 16.95
C VAL A 60 -0.70 0.41 17.39
N VAL A 61 -1.61 0.74 16.47
CA VAL A 61 -3.05 0.64 16.68
C VAL A 61 -3.69 -0.08 15.50
N SER A 62 -4.52 -1.08 15.80
CA SER A 62 -5.27 -1.85 14.82
C SER A 62 -6.76 -1.52 14.88
N ILE A 63 -7.39 -1.20 13.75
CA ILE A 63 -8.83 -0.90 13.71
C ILE A 63 -9.56 -1.67 12.60
N PRO A 64 -10.78 -2.17 12.88
CA PRO A 64 -11.62 -2.75 11.85
C PRO A 64 -12.13 -1.65 10.90
N CYS A 65 -12.11 -1.90 9.60
CA CYS A 65 -12.55 -0.97 8.57
C CYS A 65 -12.91 -1.72 7.29
N ASP A 66 -14.16 -1.58 6.84
CA ASP A 66 -14.59 -2.03 5.51
C ASP A 66 -14.49 -0.87 4.52
N LEU A 67 -13.39 -0.82 3.78
CA LEU A 67 -13.10 0.25 2.81
C LEU A 67 -14.10 0.34 1.64
N LEU A 68 -15.10 -0.54 1.57
CA LEU A 68 -16.21 -0.45 0.62
C LEU A 68 -17.41 0.35 1.14
N GLN A 69 -17.39 0.82 2.39
CA GLN A 69 -18.40 1.73 2.93
C GLN A 69 -18.01 3.17 2.67
N ASP A 70 -18.97 4.01 2.29
CA ASP A 70 -18.76 5.40 1.85
C ASP A 70 -17.95 6.25 2.85
N GLU A 71 -18.25 6.14 4.15
CA GLU A 71 -17.59 6.96 5.19
C GLU A 71 -16.26 6.38 5.70
N SER A 72 -15.90 5.15 5.31
CA SER A 72 -14.77 4.44 5.90
C SER A 72 -13.43 5.14 5.70
N ALA A 73 -13.24 5.82 4.57
CA ALA A 73 -12.01 6.57 4.32
C ALA A 73 -11.88 7.77 5.28
N ALA A 74 -12.96 8.52 5.48
CA ALA A 74 -12.98 9.68 6.36
C ALA A 74 -12.81 9.26 7.83
N ASP A 75 -13.54 8.24 8.27
CA ASP A 75 -13.46 7.70 9.63
C ASP A 75 -12.07 7.12 9.93
N LEU A 76 -11.45 6.45 8.96
CA LEU A 76 -10.11 5.89 9.11
C LEU A 76 -9.06 6.99 9.29
N VAL A 77 -9.11 8.04 8.47
CA VAL A 77 -8.20 9.20 8.59
C VAL A 77 -8.45 9.95 9.91
N ALA A 78 -9.71 10.17 10.28
CA ALA A 78 -10.07 10.84 11.53
C ALA A 78 -9.48 10.12 12.75
N GLN A 79 -9.55 8.78 12.79
CA GLN A 79 -8.96 7.97 13.86
C GLN A 79 -7.42 8.09 13.92
N VAL A 80 -6.73 8.21 12.78
CA VAL A 80 -5.28 8.48 12.77
C VAL A 80 -4.98 9.83 13.43
N ILE A 81 -5.73 10.87 13.06
CA ILE A 81 -5.54 12.23 13.57
C ILE A 81 -5.91 12.31 15.05
N GLU A 82 -7.00 11.68 15.48
CA GLU A 82 -7.39 11.61 16.88
C GLU A 82 -6.31 10.92 17.73
N LYS A 83 -5.77 9.80 17.23
CA LYS A 83 -4.81 9.00 17.99
C LYS A 83 -3.41 9.62 18.05
N PHE A 84 -2.92 10.15 16.94
CA PHE A 84 -1.51 10.53 16.80
C PHE A 84 -1.30 12.00 16.46
N GLY A 85 -2.35 12.75 16.16
CA GLY A 85 -2.29 14.19 15.85
C GLY A 85 -1.67 14.54 14.49
N ARG A 86 -1.24 13.55 13.71
CA ARG A 86 -0.58 13.73 12.40
C ARG A 86 -0.68 12.48 11.53
N LEU A 87 -0.49 12.67 10.22
CA LEU A 87 -0.37 11.62 9.22
C LEU A 87 0.69 12.02 8.20
N ASP A 88 1.72 11.18 8.05
CA ASP A 88 2.88 11.45 7.20
C ASP A 88 3.01 10.47 6.04
N VAL A 89 2.61 9.21 6.27
CA VAL A 89 2.70 8.15 5.27
C VAL A 89 1.37 7.44 5.12
N ILE A 90 0.91 7.27 3.89
CA ILE A 90 -0.25 6.44 3.56
C ILE A 90 0.23 5.26 2.74
N VAL A 91 0.00 4.05 3.23
CA VAL A 91 0.23 2.81 2.48
C VAL A 91 -1.10 2.17 2.14
N ASN A 92 -1.50 2.32 0.87
CA ASN A 92 -2.69 1.67 0.33
C ASN A 92 -2.35 0.22 -0.05
N ASN A 93 -2.41 -0.67 0.95
CA ASN A 93 -2.10 -2.09 0.79
C ASN A 93 -3.35 -2.98 0.65
N ALA A 94 -4.48 -2.60 1.28
CA ALA A 94 -5.72 -3.34 1.13
C ALA A 94 -6.08 -3.49 -0.36
N GLY A 95 -6.46 -4.70 -0.75
CA GLY A 95 -6.77 -5.01 -2.13
C GLY A 95 -7.44 -6.37 -2.27
N LEU A 96 -8.21 -6.51 -3.34
CA LEU A 96 -8.94 -7.73 -3.68
C LEU A 96 -8.29 -8.37 -4.90
N VAL A 97 -7.73 -9.56 -4.72
CA VAL A 97 -7.26 -10.44 -5.80
C VAL A 97 -8.39 -11.41 -6.11
N GLN A 98 -9.07 -11.20 -7.22
CA GLN A 98 -10.23 -12.02 -7.62
C GLN A 98 -10.10 -12.47 -9.07
N SER A 99 -10.39 -13.76 -9.31
CA SER A 99 -10.48 -14.31 -10.66
C SER A 99 -11.78 -13.83 -11.33
N THR A 100 -11.65 -13.43 -12.58
CA THR A 100 -12.64 -12.79 -13.46
C THR A 100 -12.55 -13.43 -14.85
N PRO A 101 -12.93 -14.72 -15.00
CA PRO A 101 -12.85 -15.43 -16.28
C PRO A 101 -13.83 -14.84 -17.28
N LYS A 102 -13.46 -14.84 -18.57
CA LYS A 102 -14.27 -14.22 -19.63
C LYS A 102 -15.59 -14.97 -19.88
N GLU A 103 -15.65 -16.24 -19.50
CA GLU A 103 -16.77 -17.14 -19.68
C GLU A 103 -17.93 -16.80 -18.73
N THR A 104 -17.65 -16.18 -17.58
CA THR A 104 -18.66 -15.82 -16.58
C THR A 104 -18.45 -14.37 -16.12
N PHE A 105 -19.23 -13.46 -16.69
CA PHE A 105 -19.19 -12.06 -16.30
C PHE A 105 -20.04 -11.79 -15.05
N ASP A 106 -19.42 -11.28 -13.99
CA ASP A 106 -20.09 -10.81 -12.78
C ASP A 106 -19.83 -9.31 -12.58
N ALA A 107 -20.79 -8.48 -12.98
CA ALA A 107 -20.67 -7.03 -12.87
C ALA A 107 -20.40 -6.55 -11.43
N ALA A 108 -20.96 -7.23 -10.41
CA ALA A 108 -20.79 -6.83 -9.02
C ALA A 108 -19.37 -7.14 -8.52
N ALA A 109 -18.85 -8.32 -8.83
CA ALA A 109 -17.46 -8.68 -8.56
C ALA A 109 -16.47 -7.71 -9.22
N HIS A 110 -16.68 -7.41 -10.50
CA HIS A 110 -15.82 -6.50 -11.25
C HIS A 110 -15.81 -5.09 -10.65
N ARG A 111 -16.99 -4.55 -10.30
CA ARG A 111 -17.08 -3.26 -9.60
C ARG A 111 -16.34 -3.30 -8.27
N ARG A 112 -16.59 -4.32 -7.44
CA ARG A 112 -15.95 -4.49 -6.13
C ARG A 112 -14.41 -4.48 -6.21
N VAL A 113 -13.84 -5.09 -7.26
CA VAL A 113 -12.39 -5.06 -7.50
C VAL A 113 -11.90 -3.63 -7.75
N PHE A 114 -12.59 -2.84 -8.57
CA PHE A 114 -12.23 -1.44 -8.81
C PHE A 114 -12.47 -0.56 -7.58
N GLU A 115 -13.58 -0.76 -6.88
CA GLU A 115 -13.88 -0.02 -5.65
C GLU A 115 -12.75 -0.18 -4.63
N LEU A 116 -12.35 -1.42 -4.33
CA LEU A 116 -11.31 -1.65 -3.33
C LEU A 116 -9.90 -1.32 -3.82
N ASN A 117 -9.55 -1.68 -5.06
CA ASN A 117 -8.17 -1.53 -5.54
C ASN A 117 -7.84 -0.12 -6.04
N THR A 118 -8.85 0.70 -6.36
CA THR A 118 -8.65 1.99 -7.03
C THR A 118 -9.39 3.13 -6.34
N ILE A 119 -10.69 2.98 -6.04
CA ILE A 119 -11.49 4.06 -5.45
C ILE A 119 -11.18 4.26 -3.97
N ALA A 120 -11.01 3.18 -3.19
CA ALA A 120 -10.66 3.31 -1.77
C ALA A 120 -9.32 4.06 -1.54
N PRO A 121 -8.22 3.78 -2.26
CA PRO A 121 -7.01 4.62 -2.22
C PRO A 121 -7.25 6.11 -2.51
N GLN A 122 -8.15 6.42 -3.45
CA GLN A 122 -8.52 7.79 -3.80
C GLN A 122 -9.29 8.47 -2.67
N ALA A 123 -10.29 7.79 -2.11
CA ALA A 123 -11.09 8.29 -1.01
C ALA A 123 -10.23 8.55 0.23
N ILE A 124 -9.30 7.65 0.56
CA ILE A 124 -8.36 7.83 1.67
C ILE A 124 -7.49 9.06 1.44
N LEU A 125 -6.93 9.23 0.25
CA LEU A 125 -6.12 10.41 -0.05
C LEU A 125 -6.96 11.68 0.06
N ALA A 126 -8.17 11.70 -0.51
CA ALA A 126 -9.06 12.86 -0.45
C ALA A 126 -9.39 13.27 1.00
N ALA A 127 -9.69 12.29 1.86
CA ALA A 127 -9.91 12.54 3.29
C ALA A 127 -8.64 13.01 4.02
N ALA A 128 -7.46 12.53 3.61
CA ALA A 128 -6.19 12.87 4.23
C ALA A 128 -5.64 14.24 3.80
N LEU A 129 -5.98 14.76 2.62
CA LEU A 129 -5.40 15.99 2.05
C LEU A 129 -5.33 17.17 3.04
N PRO A 130 -6.38 17.49 3.84
CA PRO A 130 -6.33 18.59 4.80
C PRO A 130 -5.29 18.43 5.92
N HIS A 131 -4.77 17.21 6.11
CA HIS A 131 -3.86 16.84 7.19
C HIS A 131 -2.43 16.59 6.74
N LEU A 132 -2.20 16.41 5.43
CA LEU A 132 -0.86 16.16 4.88
C LEU A 132 -0.03 17.44 4.86
N ARG A 133 1.28 17.28 5.02
CA ARG A 133 2.26 18.37 5.01
C ARG A 133 3.37 18.07 4.00
N PRO A 134 4.16 19.08 3.57
CA PRO A 134 5.36 18.84 2.78
C PRO A 134 6.24 17.77 3.44
N GLY A 135 6.70 16.80 2.64
CA GLY A 135 7.43 15.62 3.11
C GLY A 135 6.56 14.37 3.30
N ALA A 136 5.22 14.48 3.22
CA ALA A 136 4.35 13.31 3.25
C ALA A 136 4.56 12.40 2.01
N SER A 137 4.28 11.12 2.19
CA SER A 137 4.48 10.11 1.15
C SER A 137 3.31 9.12 1.07
N ILE A 138 2.80 8.92 -0.13
CA ILE A 138 1.79 7.91 -0.44
C ILE A 138 2.47 6.78 -1.22
N VAL A 139 2.26 5.55 -0.76
CA VAL A 139 2.76 4.33 -1.42
C VAL A 139 1.59 3.38 -1.68
N ASN A 140 1.28 3.17 -2.95
CA ASN A 140 0.23 2.25 -3.38
C ASN A 140 0.80 0.85 -3.63
N ILE A 141 0.17 -0.20 -3.09
CA ILE A 141 0.52 -1.57 -3.45
C ILE A 141 -0.25 -1.95 -4.72
N SER A 142 0.48 -1.94 -5.84
CA SER A 142 0.02 -2.35 -7.15
C SER A 142 0.23 -3.86 -7.35
N SER A 143 0.55 -4.28 -8.58
CA SER A 143 0.92 -5.64 -8.95
C SER A 143 1.62 -5.61 -10.30
N MET A 144 2.53 -6.55 -10.55
CA MET A 144 3.01 -6.79 -11.92
C MET A 144 1.87 -7.15 -12.88
N ASN A 145 0.73 -7.66 -12.38
CA ASN A 145 -0.44 -7.98 -13.19
C ASN A 145 -1.11 -6.74 -13.80
N ALA A 146 -0.71 -5.54 -13.38
CA ALA A 146 -1.08 -4.30 -14.08
C ALA A 146 -0.57 -4.28 -15.53
N ASP A 147 0.58 -4.92 -15.77
CA ASP A 147 1.26 -4.96 -17.08
C ASP A 147 1.29 -6.38 -17.67
N LEU A 148 1.42 -7.42 -16.81
CA LEU A 148 1.55 -8.82 -17.19
C LEU A 148 0.51 -9.72 -16.50
N PRO A 149 -0.81 -9.50 -16.72
CA PRO A 149 -1.86 -10.29 -16.07
C PRO A 149 -1.87 -11.74 -16.59
N PRO A 150 -2.06 -12.75 -15.71
CA PRO A 150 -2.38 -14.10 -16.15
C PRO A 150 -3.80 -14.18 -16.74
N ARG A 151 -4.13 -15.32 -17.35
CA ARG A 151 -5.53 -15.64 -17.71
C ARG A 151 -6.45 -15.46 -16.51
N ASP A 152 -7.68 -15.05 -16.80
CA ASP A 152 -8.77 -14.79 -15.85
C ASP A 152 -8.54 -13.63 -14.86
N ALA A 153 -7.43 -12.89 -14.95
CA ALA A 153 -7.16 -11.77 -14.05
C ALA A 153 -7.38 -10.39 -14.70
N ALA A 154 -8.19 -10.30 -15.76
CA ALA A 154 -8.32 -9.08 -16.56
C ALA A 154 -8.77 -7.86 -15.73
N SER A 155 -9.79 -8.02 -14.89
CA SER A 155 -10.30 -6.87 -14.10
C SER A 155 -9.41 -6.52 -12.92
N TYR A 156 -8.79 -7.53 -12.30
CA TYR A 156 -7.74 -7.29 -11.31
C TYR A 156 -6.57 -6.50 -11.90
N GLY A 157 -6.01 -6.97 -13.01
CA GLY A 157 -4.94 -6.29 -13.74
C GLY A 157 -5.34 -4.88 -14.15
N ALA A 158 -6.52 -4.69 -14.74
CA ALA A 158 -7.04 -3.38 -15.11
C ALA A 158 -7.17 -2.43 -13.91
N SER A 159 -7.67 -2.90 -12.76
CA SER A 159 -7.74 -2.06 -11.55
C SER A 159 -6.36 -1.61 -11.06
N LYS A 160 -5.36 -2.50 -11.09
CA LYS A 160 -3.98 -2.14 -10.71
C LYS A 160 -3.29 -1.25 -11.75
N ALA A 161 -3.61 -1.39 -13.03
CA ALA A 161 -3.19 -0.46 -14.07
C ALA A 161 -3.80 0.94 -13.88
N ALA A 162 -5.08 1.02 -13.50
CA ALA A 162 -5.72 2.28 -13.14
C ALA A 162 -5.04 2.93 -11.93
N LEU A 163 -4.74 2.14 -10.89
CA LEU A 163 -3.98 2.62 -9.72
C LEU A 163 -2.58 3.13 -10.09
N ASN A 164 -1.87 2.46 -11.02
CA ASN A 164 -0.57 2.90 -11.52
C ASN A 164 -0.65 4.24 -12.25
N LEU A 165 -1.66 4.42 -13.11
CA LEU A 165 -1.87 5.69 -13.81
C LEU A 165 -2.24 6.80 -12.82
N TRP A 166 -3.14 6.52 -11.89
CA TRP A 166 -3.55 7.46 -10.86
C TRP A 166 -2.39 7.91 -9.97
N THR A 167 -1.51 6.98 -9.59
CA THR A 167 -0.26 7.28 -8.86
C THR A 167 0.57 8.34 -9.58
N ARG A 168 0.76 8.21 -10.89
CA ARG A 168 1.51 9.17 -11.72
C ARG A 168 0.81 10.52 -11.84
N ALA A 169 -0.51 10.52 -11.95
CA ALA A 169 -1.30 11.74 -12.00
C ALA A 169 -1.18 12.51 -10.67
N MET A 170 -1.44 11.86 -9.54
CA MET A 170 -1.36 12.50 -8.22
C MET A 170 0.04 12.96 -7.84
N ALA A 171 1.08 12.30 -8.35
CA ALA A 171 2.46 12.78 -8.19
C ALA A 171 2.67 14.18 -8.83
N LYS A 172 1.96 14.49 -9.92
CA LYS A 172 2.01 15.83 -10.55
C LYS A 172 1.19 16.85 -9.78
N GLU A 173 0.01 16.45 -9.32
CA GLU A 173 -0.90 17.32 -8.55
C GLU A 173 -0.26 17.73 -7.21
N LEU A 174 0.31 16.78 -6.47
CA LEU A 174 0.80 16.99 -5.11
C LEU A 174 2.30 17.30 -5.01
N GLY A 175 3.04 17.13 -6.12
CA GLY A 175 4.47 17.45 -6.19
C GLY A 175 4.82 18.90 -5.80
N PRO A 176 4.09 19.92 -6.29
CA PRO A 176 4.27 21.32 -5.87
C PRO A 176 4.08 21.56 -4.37
N GLU A 177 3.31 20.71 -3.69
CA GLU A 177 3.08 20.76 -2.23
C GLU A 177 4.15 19.98 -1.44
N GLY A 178 5.14 19.40 -2.13
CA GLY A 178 6.19 18.60 -1.52
C GLY A 178 5.74 17.22 -1.05
N ILE A 179 4.63 16.69 -1.58
CA ILE A 179 4.08 15.37 -1.26
C ILE A 179 4.39 14.40 -2.40
N ARG A 180 4.89 13.21 -2.06
CA ARG A 180 5.30 12.20 -3.05
C ARG A 180 4.24 11.11 -3.16
N VAL A 181 4.00 10.63 -4.38
CA VAL A 181 3.03 9.54 -4.64
C VAL A 181 3.70 8.49 -5.52
N ASN A 182 3.88 7.29 -4.99
CA ASN A 182 4.55 6.18 -5.68
C ASN A 182 3.75 4.88 -5.53
N ALA A 183 4.13 3.87 -6.30
CA ALA A 183 3.59 2.53 -6.17
C ALA A 183 4.72 1.48 -6.13
N VAL A 184 4.46 0.38 -5.41
CA VAL A 184 5.24 -0.86 -5.49
C VAL A 184 4.41 -1.86 -6.28
N ALA A 185 5.03 -2.56 -7.24
CA ALA A 185 4.40 -3.62 -8.02
C ALA A 185 5.03 -4.97 -7.67
N PRO A 186 4.46 -5.72 -6.71
CA PRO A 186 4.96 -7.04 -6.34
C PRO A 186 4.86 -8.05 -7.47
N GLY A 187 5.81 -8.98 -7.49
CA GLY A 187 5.76 -10.20 -8.30
C GLY A 187 5.06 -11.36 -7.58
N ALA A 188 5.54 -12.58 -7.78
CA ALA A 188 5.08 -13.75 -7.05
C ALA A 188 5.63 -13.75 -5.60
N ILE A 189 4.86 -13.18 -4.68
CA ILE A 189 5.20 -13.14 -3.24
C ILE A 189 4.53 -14.30 -2.53
N ASN A 190 5.30 -15.08 -1.77
CA ASN A 190 4.76 -16.14 -0.93
C ASN A 190 4.29 -15.54 0.40
N VAL A 191 3.00 -15.65 0.70
CA VAL A 191 2.41 -15.17 1.96
C VAL A 191 2.29 -16.36 2.90
N PRO A 192 3.06 -16.44 4.01
CA PRO A 192 3.06 -17.59 4.91
C PRO A 192 1.67 -18.00 5.43
N GLU A 193 0.78 -17.02 5.60
CA GLU A 193 -0.58 -17.23 6.08
C GLU A 193 -1.55 -17.76 5.02
N ALA A 194 -1.13 -17.82 3.75
CA ALA A 194 -1.85 -18.43 2.63
C ALA A 194 -0.85 -19.17 1.73
N PRO A 195 -0.29 -20.30 2.20
CA PRO A 195 0.73 -21.03 1.46
C PRO A 195 0.14 -21.54 0.14
N ARG A 196 0.94 -21.44 -0.92
CA ARG A 196 0.62 -22.07 -2.20
C ARG A 196 1.04 -23.54 -2.17
N PRO A 197 0.45 -24.41 -3.01
CA PRO A 197 0.98 -25.74 -3.25
C PRO A 197 2.45 -25.68 -3.66
N ASP A 198 3.26 -26.64 -3.20
CA ASP A 198 4.71 -26.66 -3.46
C ASP A 198 5.03 -26.66 -4.95
N GLU A 199 4.30 -27.44 -5.75
CA GLU A 199 4.46 -27.49 -7.21
C GLU A 199 4.25 -26.12 -7.87
N LEU A 200 3.24 -25.36 -7.42
CA LEU A 200 2.97 -24.02 -7.93
C LEU A 200 4.06 -23.03 -7.49
N THR A 201 4.56 -23.19 -6.26
CA THR A 201 5.67 -22.39 -5.74
C THR A 201 6.94 -22.63 -6.56
N GLU A 202 7.28 -23.89 -6.87
CA GLU A 202 8.43 -24.24 -7.69
C GLU A 202 8.34 -23.65 -9.11
N ILE A 203 7.14 -23.64 -9.71
CA ILE A 203 6.92 -23.00 -11.02
C ILE A 203 7.25 -21.51 -10.95
N PHE A 204 6.74 -20.79 -9.94
CA PHE A 204 7.03 -19.37 -9.80
C PHE A 204 8.50 -19.09 -9.50
N VAL A 205 9.16 -19.95 -8.73
CA VAL A 205 10.60 -19.83 -8.45
C VAL A 205 11.43 -20.02 -9.73
N LYS A 206 11.09 -21.00 -10.58
CA LYS A 206 11.76 -21.23 -11.87
C LYS A 206 11.66 -20.03 -12.80
N ASP A 207 10.51 -19.35 -12.78
CA ASP A 207 10.26 -18.13 -13.57
C ASP A 207 10.81 -16.85 -12.89
N THR A 208 11.45 -16.95 -11.73
CA THR A 208 12.02 -15.83 -10.97
C THR A 208 13.55 -15.81 -11.09
N ALA A 209 14.11 -14.75 -11.65
CA ALA A 209 15.56 -14.63 -11.89
C ALA A 209 16.43 -14.82 -10.62
N LEU A 210 15.95 -14.39 -9.46
CA LEU A 210 16.67 -14.58 -8.18
C LEU A 210 16.60 -16.01 -7.62
N GLY A 211 15.85 -16.93 -8.26
CA GLY A 211 15.82 -18.35 -7.90
C GLY A 211 15.24 -18.65 -6.51
N ARG A 212 14.46 -17.74 -5.93
CA ARG A 212 13.78 -17.91 -4.63
C ARG A 212 12.39 -17.28 -4.65
N PRO A 213 11.46 -17.71 -3.78
CA PRO A 213 10.21 -16.99 -3.60
C PRO A 213 10.47 -15.60 -3.01
N GLY A 214 9.69 -14.61 -3.45
CA GLY A 214 9.63 -13.32 -2.77
C GLY A 214 8.87 -13.44 -1.44
N THR A 215 9.23 -12.62 -0.45
CA THR A 215 8.56 -12.60 0.85
C THR A 215 7.86 -11.26 1.12
N PRO A 216 6.92 -11.19 2.07
CA PRO A 216 6.33 -9.93 2.50
C PRO A 216 7.37 -8.87 2.91
N GLU A 217 8.49 -9.29 3.51
CA GLU A 217 9.58 -8.42 3.94
C GLU A 217 10.35 -7.80 2.77
N ASP A 218 10.45 -8.48 1.62
CA ASP A 218 11.02 -7.89 0.40
C ASP A 218 10.18 -6.67 -0.05
N ILE A 219 8.85 -6.77 0.08
CA ILE A 219 7.93 -5.66 -0.25
C ILE A 219 8.01 -4.57 0.81
N ALA A 220 7.99 -4.93 2.10
CA ALA A 220 8.03 -3.98 3.21
C ALA A 220 9.25 -3.05 3.15
N LYS A 221 10.43 -3.59 2.83
CA LYS A 221 11.67 -2.80 2.66
C LYS A 221 11.57 -1.78 1.52
N ALA A 222 10.98 -2.17 0.39
CA ALA A 222 10.80 -1.28 -0.75
C ALA A 222 9.78 -0.17 -0.45
N VAL A 223 8.67 -0.50 0.23
CA VAL A 223 7.67 0.47 0.68
C VAL A 223 8.28 1.48 1.64
N TYR A 224 9.03 1.01 2.64
CA TYR A 224 9.72 1.87 3.60
C TYR A 224 10.74 2.79 2.91
N PHE A 225 11.55 2.27 1.98
CA PHE A 225 12.46 3.09 1.18
C PHE A 225 11.71 4.21 0.44
N LEU A 226 10.63 3.88 -0.28
CA LEU A 226 9.85 4.87 -1.02
C LEU A 226 9.16 5.88 -0.10
N ALA A 227 8.84 5.54 1.14
CA ALA A 227 8.28 6.47 2.12
C ALA A 227 9.34 7.37 2.78
N SER A 228 10.60 6.92 2.83
CA SER A 228 11.70 7.63 3.49
C SER A 228 12.26 8.82 2.71
N ASP A 229 13.05 9.65 3.38
CA ASP A 229 13.71 10.82 2.79
C ASP A 229 14.82 10.42 1.78
N ASN A 230 15.27 9.15 1.81
CA ASN A 230 16.18 8.59 0.81
C ASN A 230 15.55 8.51 -0.59
N ALA A 231 14.21 8.57 -0.67
CA ALA A 231 13.46 8.63 -1.92
C ALA A 231 12.93 10.05 -2.23
N SER A 232 13.54 11.09 -1.66
CA SER A 232 13.08 12.49 -1.77
C SER A 232 12.93 13.02 -3.21
N PHE A 233 13.64 12.44 -4.18
CA PHE A 233 13.51 12.79 -5.61
C PHE A 233 12.74 11.74 -6.44
N ILE A 234 12.04 10.82 -5.79
CA ILE A 234 11.23 9.76 -6.43
C ILE A 234 9.75 10.05 -6.17
N THR A 235 9.03 10.44 -7.22
CA THR A 235 7.57 10.59 -7.24
C THR A 235 7.02 10.14 -8.60
N GLY A 236 5.82 9.57 -8.63
CA GLY A 236 5.19 9.01 -9.82
C GLY A 236 5.79 7.66 -10.28
N ALA A 237 6.68 7.06 -9.49
CA ALA A 237 7.29 5.79 -9.84
C ALA A 237 6.33 4.62 -9.56
N VAL A 238 6.40 3.60 -10.43
CA VAL A 238 5.85 2.26 -10.17
C VAL A 238 7.05 1.33 -10.11
N LEU A 239 7.47 0.96 -8.90
CA LEU A 239 8.67 0.16 -8.66
C LEU A 239 8.35 -1.34 -8.70
N PRO A 240 8.84 -2.10 -9.69
CA PRO A 240 8.70 -3.55 -9.68
C PRO A 240 9.55 -4.16 -8.56
N VAL A 241 8.94 -4.97 -7.70
CA VAL A 241 9.63 -5.76 -6.67
C VAL A 241 9.26 -7.22 -6.90
N THR A 242 9.89 -7.80 -7.92
CA THR A 242 9.47 -9.07 -8.51
C THR A 242 10.51 -10.18 -8.42
N GLY A 243 11.73 -9.87 -7.97
CA GLY A 243 12.86 -10.80 -8.07
C GLY A 243 13.20 -11.21 -9.51
N GLY A 244 12.73 -10.44 -10.49
CA GLY A 244 12.82 -10.78 -11.91
C GLY A 244 11.82 -11.84 -12.37
N TYR A 245 10.68 -12.00 -11.67
CA TYR A 245 9.62 -12.91 -12.07
C TYR A 245 9.00 -12.53 -13.43
N ARG A 246 9.00 -13.48 -14.37
CA ARG A 246 8.54 -13.35 -15.77
C ARG A 246 9.27 -12.28 -16.58
N LEU A 247 10.58 -12.13 -16.35
CA LEU A 247 11.48 -11.41 -17.25
C LEU A 247 11.77 -12.19 -18.54
#